data_AF-X1IM55-F1
#
_entry.id   AF-X1IM55-F1
#
_cell.length_a   1.000
_cell.length_b   1.000
_cell.length_c   1.000
_cell.angle_alpha   90.00
_cell.angle_beta   90.00
_cell.angle_gamma   90.00
#
_symmetry.space_group_name_H-M   'P 1'
#
loop_
_entity.id
_entity.type
_entity.pdbx_description
1 polymer ?
#
loop_
_entity_poly.entity_id
_entity_poly.type
_entity_poly.pdbx_seq_one_letter_code
_entity_poly.pdbx_strand_id
1 'polypeptide(L)'
;MIVLEKGYQEILDTPTAMDILGIGIVSITERNSTLIYNKGISRSLMNDLIKLYRSDILEKKEGKLIDLLGIFTVSIHFYSYDAESIAIFYVAEKDTLTDYDVMCSTSRTLAKMYCSNAPLTSINDTCNKIIPNFEGLSALFV
;
A
#
# COMPACT_ATOMS: atom_id res chain seq x y z
N MET A 1 6.05 -11.30 33.96
CA MET A 1 4.65 -10.85 33.87
C MET A 1 4.62 -9.72 32.85
N ILE A 2 4.12 -9.98 31.64
CA ILE A 2 3.96 -8.95 30.62
C ILE A 2 2.58 -8.35 30.85
N VAL A 3 2.53 -7.09 31.24
CA VAL A 3 1.28 -6.33 31.38
C VAL A 3 0.99 -5.75 30.00
N LEU A 4 -0.07 -6.25 29.37
CA LEU A 4 -0.63 -5.65 28.16
C LEU A 4 -1.58 -4.54 28.60
N GLU A 5 -1.09 -3.31 28.60
CA GLU A 5 -1.98 -2.15 28.69
C GLU A 5 -2.79 -2.05 27.40
N LYS A 6 -4.12 -1.97 27.53
CA LYS A 6 -5.00 -1.54 26.44
C LYS A 6 -4.77 -0.04 26.23
N GLY A 7 -3.71 0.28 25.48
CA GLY A 7 -3.57 1.60 24.89
C GLY A 7 -4.74 1.81 23.91
N TYR A 8 -5.68 2.66 24.28
CA TYR A 8 -6.57 3.29 23.31
C TYR A 8 -5.66 4.02 22.32
N GLN A 9 -5.46 3.45 21.12
CA GLN A 9 -4.96 4.23 20.00
C GLN A 9 -6.07 5.22 19.66
N GLU A 10 -5.88 6.48 20.04
CA GLU A 10 -6.53 7.57 19.32
C GLU A 10 -6.29 7.32 17.83
N ILE A 11 -7.39 7.18 17.10
CA ILE A 11 -7.35 7.21 15.65
C ILE A 11 -6.78 8.59 15.33
N LEU A 12 -5.49 8.66 15.01
CA LEU A 12 -4.91 9.86 14.43
C LEU A 12 -5.67 10.10 13.12
N ASP A 13 -6.66 10.99 13.17
CA ASP A 13 -7.69 11.25 12.15
C ASP A 13 -7.13 11.88 10.86
N THR A 14 -5.82 11.82 10.64
CA THR A 14 -5.17 12.25 9.41
C THR A 14 -3.97 11.37 9.13
N PRO A 15 -3.79 10.88 7.89
CA PRO A 15 -2.56 10.22 7.53
C PRO A 15 -1.41 11.20 7.70
N THR A 16 -0.46 10.87 8.57
CA THR A 16 0.82 11.57 8.65
C THR A 16 1.57 11.34 7.34
N ALA A 17 2.20 12.39 6.81
CA ALA A 17 3.02 12.27 5.61
C ALA A 17 4.10 11.21 5.81
N MET A 18 4.28 10.34 4.82
CA MET A 18 5.30 9.28 4.84
C MET A 18 6.45 9.68 3.91
N ASP A 19 7.66 9.31 4.31
CA ASP A 19 8.84 9.41 3.45
C ASP A 19 8.87 8.21 2.49
N ILE A 20 7.95 8.25 1.52
CA ILE A 20 7.84 7.24 0.47
C ILE A 20 7.90 7.89 -0.90
N LEU A 21 8.46 7.11 -1.80
CA LEU A 21 8.65 7.42 -3.20
C LEU A 21 7.37 7.24 -4.01
N GLY A 22 6.51 6.32 -3.61
CA GLY A 22 5.22 6.14 -4.26
C GLY A 22 4.29 5.16 -3.55
N ILE A 23 3.01 5.20 -3.95
CA ILE A 23 1.95 4.31 -3.50
C ILE A 23 1.14 3.80 -4.69
N GLY A 24 0.75 2.53 -4.63
CA GLY A 24 -0.19 1.92 -5.57
C GLY A 24 -1.26 1.13 -4.83
N ILE A 25 -2.50 1.26 -5.27
CA ILE A 25 -3.63 0.48 -4.74
C ILE A 25 -4.18 -0.34 -5.89
N VAL A 26 -4.25 -1.65 -5.70
CA VAL A 26 -4.62 -2.61 -6.72
C VAL A 26 -5.67 -3.56 -6.17
N SER A 27 -6.73 -3.76 -6.94
CA SER A 27 -7.65 -4.88 -6.75
C SER A 27 -7.15 -6.09 -7.55
N ILE A 28 -7.12 -7.25 -6.91
CA ILE A 28 -6.60 -8.49 -7.48
C ILE A 28 -7.65 -9.59 -7.27
N THR A 29 -8.07 -10.22 -8.36
CA THR A 29 -8.87 -11.46 -8.33
C THR A 29 -8.03 -12.61 -8.85
N GLU A 30 -8.53 -13.84 -8.86
CA GLU A 30 -7.80 -14.98 -9.47
C GLU A 30 -7.45 -14.75 -10.95
N ARG A 31 -8.27 -13.99 -11.69
CA ARG A 31 -8.12 -13.82 -13.15
C ARG A 31 -7.52 -12.48 -13.56
N ASN A 32 -7.87 -11.41 -12.84
CA ASN A 32 -7.54 -10.05 -13.26
C ASN A 32 -6.88 -9.25 -12.13
N SER A 33 -6.34 -8.09 -12.49
CA SER A 33 -5.93 -7.05 -11.55
C SER A 33 -6.33 -5.69 -12.10
N THR A 34 -6.89 -4.84 -11.25
CA THR A 34 -7.35 -3.49 -11.58
C THR A 34 -6.57 -2.49 -10.75
N LEU A 35 -5.86 -1.58 -11.41
CA LEU A 35 -5.21 -0.46 -10.75
C LEU A 35 -6.27 0.56 -10.32
N ILE A 36 -6.43 0.74 -9.00
CA ILE A 36 -7.38 1.67 -8.40
C ILE A 36 -6.76 3.07 -8.29
N TYR A 37 -5.51 3.11 -7.83
CA TYR A 37 -4.77 4.35 -7.64
C TYR A 37 -3.28 4.11 -7.82
N ASN A 38 -2.57 5.08 -8.36
CA ASN A 38 -1.11 5.15 -8.28
C ASN A 38 -0.65 6.61 -8.20
N LYS A 39 0.37 6.85 -7.37
CA LYS A 39 1.10 8.11 -7.32
C LYS A 39 2.56 7.82 -7.03
N GLY A 40 3.46 8.50 -7.72
CA GLY A 40 4.91 8.28 -7.58
C GLY A 40 5.43 6.98 -8.20
N ILE A 41 4.57 6.05 -8.61
CA ILE A 41 4.96 4.78 -9.26
C ILE A 41 4.43 4.77 -10.70
N SER A 42 5.32 4.60 -11.68
CA SER A 42 4.92 4.45 -13.08
C SER A 42 3.97 3.26 -13.28
N ARG A 43 3.07 3.36 -14.25
CA ARG A 43 2.08 2.30 -14.51
C ARG A 43 2.74 0.99 -14.97
N SER A 44 3.84 1.07 -15.71
CA SER A 44 4.62 -0.12 -16.12
C SER A 44 5.21 -0.83 -14.92
N LEU A 45 5.90 -0.10 -14.04
CA LEU A 45 6.48 -0.64 -12.81
C LEU A 45 5.40 -1.29 -11.93
N MET A 46 4.24 -0.63 -11.78
CA MET A 46 3.13 -1.20 -11.02
C MET A 46 2.64 -2.52 -11.62
N ASN A 47 2.52 -2.63 -12.94
CA ASN A 47 2.12 -3.89 -13.59
C ASN A 47 3.13 -5.01 -13.34
N ASP A 48 4.43 -4.70 -13.32
CA ASP A 48 5.47 -5.67 -13.06
C ASP A 48 5.47 -6.13 -11.59
N LEU A 49 5.29 -5.20 -10.65
CA LEU A 49 5.11 -5.52 -9.23
C LEU A 49 3.87 -6.39 -8.99
N ILE A 50 2.75 -6.07 -9.62
CA ILE A 50 1.53 -6.87 -9.52
C ILE A 50 1.79 -8.30 -9.98
N LYS A 51 2.46 -8.48 -11.13
CA LYS A 51 2.78 -9.82 -11.65
C LYS A 51 3.70 -10.59 -10.70
N LEU A 52 4.71 -9.92 -10.15
CA LEU A 52 5.70 -10.52 -9.28
C LEU A 52 5.09 -11.09 -7.99
N TYR A 53 4.25 -10.31 -7.31
CA TYR A 53 3.71 -10.68 -5.98
C TYR A 53 2.30 -11.28 -6.00
N ARG A 54 1.69 -11.46 -7.19
CA ARG A 54 0.32 -11.94 -7.34
C ARG A 54 0.06 -13.23 -6.59
N SER A 55 0.95 -14.21 -6.74
CA SER A 55 0.79 -15.54 -6.15
C SER A 55 0.78 -15.44 -4.62
N ASP A 56 1.75 -14.73 -4.05
CA ASP A 56 1.86 -14.56 -2.60
C ASP A 56 0.66 -13.83 -1.98
N ILE A 57 0.11 -12.85 -2.72
CA ILE A 57 -1.08 -12.09 -2.29
C ILE A 57 -2.32 -12.98 -2.29
N LEU A 58 -2.49 -13.84 -3.31
CA LEU A 58 -3.68 -14.69 -3.44
C LEU A 58 -3.66 -15.93 -2.53
N GLU A 59 -2.50 -16.34 -2.04
CA GLU A 59 -2.37 -17.51 -1.16
C GLU A 59 -2.90 -17.27 0.28
N LYS A 60 -3.02 -16.01 0.72
CA LYS A 60 -3.33 -15.67 2.11
C LYS A 60 -4.47 -14.64 2.18
N LYS A 61 -5.30 -14.76 3.22
CA LYS A 61 -6.42 -13.82 3.45
C LYS A 61 -5.97 -12.40 3.78
N GLU A 62 -4.84 -12.26 4.46
CA GLU A 62 -4.23 -10.97 4.75
C GLU A 62 -2.75 -11.18 4.99
N GLY A 63 -1.96 -10.14 4.79
CA GLY A 63 -0.54 -10.22 5.05
C GLY A 63 0.22 -8.96 4.71
N LYS A 64 1.52 -9.06 4.96
CA LYS A 64 2.49 -8.02 4.68
C LYS A 64 3.71 -8.67 4.05
N LEU A 65 4.23 -8.07 2.98
CA LEU A 65 5.48 -8.44 2.33
C LEU A 65 6.39 -7.23 2.32
N ILE A 66 7.69 -7.45 2.51
CA ILE A 66 8.70 -6.42 2.34
C ILE A 66 9.82 -7.08 1.54
N ASP A 67 10.22 -6.42 0.46
CA ASP A 67 11.26 -6.93 -0.43
C ASP A 67 12.16 -5.79 -0.91
N LEU A 68 13.40 -6.13 -1.26
CA LEU A 68 14.42 -5.20 -1.72
C LEU A 68 14.65 -5.39 -3.22
N LEU A 69 14.25 -4.41 -4.01
CA LEU A 69 14.45 -4.39 -5.46
C LEU A 69 15.53 -3.35 -5.81
N GLY A 70 16.79 -3.79 -5.75
CA GLY A 70 17.95 -2.94 -6.01
C GLY A 70 18.11 -1.86 -4.94
N ILE A 71 17.87 -0.61 -5.32
CA ILE A 71 17.93 0.56 -4.41
C ILE A 71 16.59 0.90 -3.77
N PHE A 72 15.54 0.13 -4.06
CA PHE A 72 14.19 0.37 -3.55
C PHE A 72 13.77 -0.70 -2.55
N THR A 73 13.02 -0.28 -1.54
CA THR A 73 12.23 -1.16 -0.66
C THR A 73 10.78 -1.13 -1.14
N VAL A 74 10.22 -2.30 -1.44
CA VAL A 74 8.80 -2.47 -1.75
C VAL A 74 8.12 -3.10 -0.54
N SER A 75 7.19 -2.37 0.07
CA SER A 75 6.33 -2.89 1.13
C SER A 75 4.91 -3.08 0.60
N ILE A 76 4.32 -4.25 0.84
CA ILE A 76 3.00 -4.61 0.32
C ILE A 76 2.13 -5.02 1.49
N HIS A 77 1.00 -4.34 1.68
CA HIS A 77 -0.04 -4.78 2.59
C HIS A 77 -1.24 -5.26 1.78
N PHE A 78 -1.77 -6.43 2.10
CA PHE A 78 -2.89 -6.99 1.37
C PHE A 78 -3.95 -7.59 2.28
N TYR A 79 -5.20 -7.52 1.81
CA TYR A 79 -6.40 -7.93 2.53
C TYR A 79 -7.40 -8.52 1.53
N SER A 80 -7.88 -9.73 1.79
CA SER A 80 -8.86 -10.42 0.98
C SER A 80 -10.26 -10.23 1.54
N TYR A 81 -11.18 -9.86 0.65
CA TYR A 81 -12.60 -9.70 0.88
C TYR A 81 -13.34 -10.52 -0.18
N ASP A 82 -13.99 -11.60 0.26
CA ASP A 82 -14.63 -12.57 -0.62
C ASP A 82 -13.68 -13.13 -1.69
N ALA A 83 -13.95 -12.86 -2.98
CA ALA A 83 -13.17 -13.34 -4.13
C ALA A 83 -12.12 -12.34 -4.63
N GLU A 84 -11.94 -11.23 -3.91
CA GLU A 84 -11.08 -10.12 -4.29
C GLU A 84 -10.06 -9.83 -3.18
N SER A 85 -8.85 -9.48 -3.55
CA SER A 85 -7.81 -9.00 -2.64
C SER A 85 -7.42 -7.58 -3.01
N ILE A 86 -7.43 -6.69 -2.04
CA ILE A 86 -6.83 -5.37 -2.19
C ILE A 86 -5.38 -5.44 -1.74
N ALA A 87 -4.48 -4.96 -2.59
CA ALA A 87 -3.06 -4.86 -2.32
C ALA A 87 -2.62 -3.39 -2.41
N ILE A 88 -1.88 -2.96 -1.39
CA ILE A 88 -1.38 -1.60 -1.24
C ILE A 88 0.13 -1.68 -1.25
N PHE A 89 0.72 -1.17 -2.32
CA PHE A 89 2.15 -1.11 -2.57
C PHE A 89 2.68 0.23 -2.09
N TYR A 90 3.76 0.19 -1.32
CA TYR A 90 4.55 1.35 -0.94
C TYR A 90 5.96 1.13 -1.45
N VAL A 91 6.52 2.15 -2.09
CA VAL A 91 7.91 2.13 -2.56
C VAL A 91 8.65 3.22 -1.81
N ALA A 92 9.83 2.89 -1.28
CA ALA A 92 10.75 3.82 -0.64
C ALA A 92 12.19 3.53 -1.12
N GLU A 93 13.13 4.44 -0.85
CA GLU A 93 14.55 4.11 -0.99
C GLU A 93 14.95 3.10 0.10
N LYS A 94 15.95 2.27 -0.22
CA LYS A 94 16.39 1.16 0.65
C LYS A 94 16.73 1.59 2.07
N ASP A 95 17.29 2.78 2.23
CA ASP A 95 17.81 3.28 3.50
C ASP A 95 16.86 4.28 4.18
N THR A 96 15.65 4.46 3.66
CA THR A 96 14.64 5.34 4.25
C THR A 96 13.96 4.68 5.46
N LEU A 97 14.04 5.34 6.61
CA LEU A 97 13.30 4.96 7.81
C LEU A 97 11.80 5.26 7.62
N THR A 98 11.05 4.27 7.15
CA THR A 98 9.59 4.37 7.01
C THR A 98 8.91 4.05 8.34
N ASP A 99 7.99 4.89 8.80
CA ASP A 99 7.14 4.59 9.95
C ASP A 99 6.14 3.48 9.60
N TYR A 100 6.49 2.27 10.01
CA TYR A 100 5.72 1.07 9.67
C TYR A 100 4.35 1.04 10.36
N ASP A 101 4.22 1.64 11.55
CA ASP A 101 2.95 1.68 12.27
C ASP A 101 1.95 2.60 11.56
N VAL A 102 2.42 3.77 11.10
CA VAL A 102 1.63 4.68 10.27
C VAL A 102 1.27 4.03 8.94
N MET A 103 2.18 3.28 8.31
CA MET A 103 1.90 2.54 7.08
C MET A 103 0.82 1.46 7.28
N CYS A 104 0.87 0.76 8.40
CA CYS A 104 -0.10 -0.27 8.77
C CYS A 104 -1.49 0.31 9.10
N SER A 105 -1.56 1.42 9.82
CA SER A 105 -2.82 2.09 10.13
C SER A 105 -3.46 2.64 8.84
N THR A 106 -2.64 3.25 7.99
CA THR A 106 -3.03 3.78 6.69
C THR A 106 -3.58 2.70 5.77
N SER A 107 -2.88 1.57 5.64
CA SER A 107 -3.36 0.44 4.83
C SER A 107 -4.71 -0.09 5.30
N ARG A 108 -4.92 -0.19 6.62
CA ARG A 108 -6.20 -0.61 7.17
C ARG A 108 -7.31 0.40 6.86
N THR A 109 -7.03 1.68 6.92
CA THR A 109 -7.99 2.73 6.54
C THR A 109 -8.35 2.64 5.05
N LEU A 110 -7.36 2.55 4.17
CA LEU A 110 -7.58 2.43 2.72
C LEU A 110 -8.37 1.17 2.36
N ALA A 111 -8.02 0.02 2.96
CA ALA A 111 -8.76 -1.23 2.75
C ALA A 111 -10.22 -1.09 3.21
N LYS A 112 -10.47 -0.54 4.41
CA LYS A 112 -11.85 -0.28 4.89
C LYS A 112 -12.63 0.66 3.98
N MET A 113 -12.01 1.72 3.48
CA MET A 113 -12.63 2.66 2.53
C MET A 113 -13.04 1.93 1.25
N TYR A 114 -12.16 1.09 0.71
CA TYR A 114 -12.46 0.28 -0.47
C TYR A 114 -13.65 -0.66 -0.23
N CYS A 115 -13.63 -1.43 0.86
CA CYS A 115 -14.69 -2.40 1.18
C CYS A 115 -16.03 -1.76 1.49
N SER A 116 -16.02 -0.52 2.00
CA SER A 116 -17.24 0.25 2.25
C SER A 116 -17.77 0.93 0.99
N ASN A 117 -17.18 0.66 -0.19
CA ASN A 117 -17.49 1.33 -1.45
C ASN A 117 -17.40 2.86 -1.36
N ALA A 118 -16.41 3.36 -0.61
CA ALA A 118 -16.18 4.79 -0.54
C ALA A 118 -15.87 5.35 -1.94
N PRO A 119 -16.24 6.61 -2.24
CA PRO A 119 -15.91 7.23 -3.51
C PRO A 119 -14.40 7.19 -3.77
N LEU A 120 -14.00 6.93 -5.02
CA LEU A 120 -12.59 6.95 -5.42
C LEU A 120 -11.94 8.30 -5.10
N THR A 121 -12.68 9.40 -5.16
CA THR A 121 -12.20 10.74 -4.76
C THR A 121 -11.72 10.76 -3.31
N SER A 122 -12.44 10.10 -2.39
CA SER A 122 -12.02 10.01 -0.99
C SER A 122 -10.75 9.18 -0.82
N ILE A 123 -10.61 8.08 -1.57
CA ILE A 123 -9.37 7.28 -1.57
C ILE A 123 -8.20 8.15 -2.07
N ASN A 124 -8.40 8.87 -3.17
CA ASN A 124 -7.39 9.77 -3.74
C ASN A 124 -6.98 10.86 -2.75
N ASP A 125 -7.94 11.47 -2.05
CA ASP A 125 -7.68 12.52 -1.05
C ASP A 125 -6.86 11.98 0.12
N THR A 126 -7.16 10.78 0.59
CA THR A 126 -6.37 10.08 1.62
C THR A 126 -4.95 9.82 1.11
N CYS A 127 -4.79 9.25 -0.09
CA CYS A 127 -3.48 9.01 -0.71
C CYS A 127 -2.66 10.29 -0.92
N ASN A 128 -3.30 11.39 -1.28
CA ASN A 128 -2.63 12.68 -1.49
C ASN A 128 -2.12 13.31 -0.20
N LYS A 129 -2.70 12.97 0.96
CA LYS A 129 -2.18 13.40 2.27
C LYS A 129 -0.97 12.57 2.72
N ILE A 130 -0.87 11.32 2.24
CA ILE A 130 0.18 10.37 2.60
C ILE A 130 1.50 10.70 1.90
N ILE A 131 1.46 11.04 0.61
CA ILE A 131 2.66 11.37 -0.18
C ILE A 131 2.71 12.89 -0.40
N PRO A 132 3.76 13.59 0.08
CA PRO A 132 4.05 14.94 -0.36
C PRO A 132 4.11 15.02 -1.89
N ASN A 133 3.75 16.15 -2.50
CA ASN A 133 3.75 16.25 -3.96
C ASN A 133 5.18 16.19 -4.50
N PHE A 134 5.59 15.04 -5.04
CA PHE A 134 6.83 14.87 -5.80
C PHE A 134 6.50 14.56 -7.27
N GLU A 135 7.36 15.01 -8.19
CA GLU A 135 7.33 14.58 -9.59
C GLU A 135 7.70 13.08 -9.64
N GLY A 136 6.78 12.24 -10.12
CA GLY A 136 6.80 10.79 -9.86
C GLY A 136 8.01 10.01 -10.40
N LEU A 137 8.26 8.82 -9.86
CA LEU A 137 9.38 7.98 -10.30
C LEU A 137 9.06 7.21 -11.56
N SER A 138 9.96 7.37 -12.53
CA SER A 138 10.06 6.54 -13.72
C SER A 138 11.30 5.67 -13.59
N ALA A 139 11.19 4.52 -12.91
CA ALA A 139 12.25 3.51 -12.98
C ALA A 139 12.00 2.60 -14.18
N LEU A 140 12.99 2.48 -15.05
CA LEU A 140 13.07 1.52 -16.14
C LEU A 140 13.82 0.29 -15.61
N PHE A 141 13.18 -0.88 -15.55
CA PHE A 141 13.94 -2.13 -15.44
C PHE A 141 14.58 -2.39 -16.80
N VAL A 142 15.91 -2.37 -16.88
CA VAL A 142 16.69 -2.86 -18.03
C VAL A 142 17.22 -4.24 -17.68
#